data_AF-A0A6J6HFV3-F1
#
_entry.id   AF-A0A6J6HFV3-F1
#
_cell.length_a   1.000
_cell.length_b   1.000
_cell.length_c   1.000
_cell.angle_alpha   90.00
_cell.angle_beta   90.00
_cell.angle_gamma   90.00
#
_symmetry.space_group_name_H-M   'P 1'
#
loop_
_entity.id
_entity.type
_entity.pdbx_description
1 polymer ?
#
loop_
_entity_poly.entity_id
_entity_poly.type
_entity_poly.pdbx_seq_one_letter_code
_entity_poly.pdbx_strand_id
1 'polypeptide(L)'
;MQFLFSIFFGAMIAISSTLVHQTLPPIGVSVGIIATYLGIWYVGRRFGKRRYKFFALLAWLAVISIAGSFGAGQELLIQGDDPGSALLTIGFVAGVIAVFRAP
;
A
#
# COMPACT_ATOMS: atom_id res chain seq x y z
N MET A 1 -3.76 20.58 -4.78
CA MET A 1 -4.21 19.84 -3.58
C MET A 1 -4.49 18.35 -3.83
N GLN A 2 -5.30 17.96 -4.83
CA GLN A 2 -5.65 16.55 -5.07
C GLN A 2 -4.44 15.62 -5.29
N PHE A 3 -3.43 16.10 -6.01
CA PHE A 3 -2.17 15.39 -6.21
C PHE A 3 -1.45 15.08 -4.90
N LEU A 4 -1.17 16.11 -4.09
CA LEU A 4 -0.53 15.98 -2.77
C LEU A 4 -1.33 15.07 -1.85
N PHE A 5 -2.66 15.21 -1.82
CA PHE A 5 -3.52 14.31 -1.05
C PHE A 5 -3.38 12.86 -1.49
N SER A 6 -3.33 12.60 -2.80
CA SER A 6 -3.23 11.24 -3.33
C SER A 6 -1.93 10.57 -2.92
N ILE A 7 -0.82 11.30 -3.02
CA ILE A 7 0.50 10.84 -2.56
C ILE A 7 0.48 10.58 -1.06
N PHE A 8 0.05 11.56 -0.27
CA PHE A 8 -0.01 11.43 1.19
C PHE A 8 -0.88 10.24 1.61
N PHE A 9 -2.05 10.09 1.02
CA PHE A 9 -2.97 9.02 1.33
C PHE A 9 -2.40 7.64 0.96
N GLY A 10 -1.79 7.52 -0.23
CA GLY A 10 -1.08 6.29 -0.63
C GLY A 10 0.05 5.91 0.31
N ALA A 11 0.87 6.90 0.72
CA ALA A 11 1.93 6.71 1.70
C ALA A 11 1.39 6.24 3.06
N MET A 12 0.32 6.87 3.57
CA MET A 12 -0.30 6.47 4.83
C MET A 12 -0.83 5.04 4.79
N ILE A 13 -1.45 4.63 3.68
CA ILE A 13 -1.92 3.24 3.53
C ILE A 13 -0.75 2.25 3.59
N ALA A 14 0.38 2.55 2.95
CA ALA A 14 1.57 1.72 3.02
C ALA A 14 2.11 1.63 4.45
N ILE A 15 2.28 2.77 5.15
CA ILE A 15 2.72 2.80 6.55
C ILE A 15 1.79 1.96 7.44
N SER A 16 0.48 2.18 7.34
CA SER A 16 -0.49 1.42 8.13
C SER A 16 -0.44 -0.08 7.83
N SER A 17 -0.29 -0.45 6.56
CA SER A 17 -0.17 -1.87 6.16
C SER A 17 1.11 -2.50 6.72
N THR A 18 2.24 -1.80 6.63
CA THR A 18 3.51 -2.22 7.24
C THR A 18 3.39 -2.42 8.75
N LEU A 19 2.70 -1.53 9.46
CA LEU A 19 2.57 -1.67 10.92
C LEU A 19 1.64 -2.83 11.33
N VAL A 20 0.62 -3.14 10.52
CA VAL A 20 -0.41 -4.12 10.88
C VAL A 20 -0.10 -5.55 10.40
N HIS A 21 0.67 -5.73 9.31
CA HIS A 21 0.74 -7.02 8.62
C HIS A 21 1.22 -8.21 9.48
N GLN A 22 2.10 -7.96 10.44
CA GLN A 22 2.71 -8.95 11.33
C GLN A 22 1.97 -9.12 12.67
N THR A 23 0.96 -8.30 12.96
CA THR A 23 0.34 -8.27 14.30
C THR A 23 -0.44 -9.54 14.65
N LEU A 24 -1.14 -10.12 13.68
CA LEU A 24 -1.87 -11.39 13.83
C LEU A 24 -2.00 -12.08 12.47
N PRO A 25 -0.95 -12.75 11.96
CA PRO A 25 -1.02 -13.46 10.69
C PRO A 25 -2.06 -14.61 10.73
N PRO A 26 -2.87 -14.81 9.67
CA PRO A 26 -2.88 -14.09 8.40
C PRO A 26 -3.80 -12.86 8.37
N ILE A 27 -4.48 -12.53 9.47
CA ILE A 27 -5.47 -11.45 9.54
C ILE A 27 -4.82 -10.09 9.29
N GLY A 28 -3.68 -9.81 9.94
CA GLY A 28 -2.97 -8.53 9.79
C GLY A 28 -2.62 -8.20 8.33
N VAL A 29 -1.95 -9.14 7.64
CA VAL A 29 -1.60 -8.97 6.22
C VAL A 29 -2.84 -8.87 5.33
N SER A 30 -3.90 -9.65 5.61
CA SER A 30 -5.16 -9.57 4.87
C SER A 30 -5.78 -8.18 4.96
N VAL A 31 -5.78 -7.58 6.16
CA VAL A 31 -6.24 -6.20 6.36
C VAL A 31 -5.39 -5.21 5.57
N GLY A 32 -4.05 -5.34 5.58
CA GLY A 32 -3.16 -4.47 4.80
C GLY A 32 -3.41 -4.54 3.29
N ILE A 33 -3.62 -5.74 2.75
CA ILE A 33 -3.94 -5.94 1.32
C ILE A 33 -5.30 -5.33 0.97
N ILE A 34 -6.33 -5.60 1.78
CA ILE A 34 -7.68 -5.06 1.57
C ILE A 34 -7.66 -3.53 1.66
N ALA A 35 -6.97 -2.97 2.65
CA ALA A 35 -6.80 -1.53 2.83
C ALA A 35 -6.08 -0.90 1.64
N THR A 36 -5.08 -1.57 1.07
CA THR A 36 -4.39 -1.14 -0.16
C THR A 36 -5.36 -1.01 -1.32
N TYR A 37 -6.15 -2.05 -1.59
CA TYR A 37 -7.17 -2.01 -2.65
C TYR A 37 -8.21 -0.90 -2.42
N LEU A 38 -8.86 -0.92 -1.26
CA LEU A 38 -9.96 0.01 -0.94
C LEU A 38 -9.48 1.45 -0.90
N GLY A 39 -8.30 1.70 -0.33
CA GLY A 39 -7.73 3.03 -0.22
C GLY A 39 -7.39 3.64 -1.58
N ILE A 40 -6.71 2.89 -2.45
CA ILE A 40 -6.38 3.34 -3.81
C ILE A 40 -7.65 3.49 -4.66
N TRP A 41 -8.61 2.57 -4.52
CA TRP A 41 -9.91 2.67 -5.19
C TRP A 41 -10.67 3.94 -4.76
N TYR A 42 -10.72 4.21 -3.45
CA TYR A 42 -11.38 5.38 -2.86
C TYR A 42 -10.83 6.70 -3.39
N VAL A 43 -9.50 6.83 -3.57
CA VAL A 43 -8.88 8.04 -4.12
C VAL A 43 -9.48 8.42 -5.48
N GLY A 44 -9.69 7.44 -6.36
CA GLY A 44 -10.29 7.73 -7.66
C GLY A 44 -11.79 7.98 -7.59
N ARG A 45 -12.51 7.35 -6.67
CA ARG A 45 -13.93 7.64 -6.44
C ARG A 45 -14.14 9.05 -5.87
N ARG A 46 -13.20 9.52 -5.04
CA ARG A 46 -13.21 10.88 -4.47
C ARG A 46 -12.93 11.96 -5.50
N PHE A 47 -11.99 11.72 -6.43
CA PHE A 47 -11.51 12.77 -7.36
C PHE A 47 -11.96 12.56 -8.82
N GLY A 48 -12.65 11.47 -9.13
CA GLY A 48 -13.19 11.16 -10.45
C GLY A 48 -12.15 10.93 -11.56
N LYS A 49 -10.86 10.79 -11.22
CA LYS A 49 -9.77 10.64 -12.20
C LYS A 49 -8.78 9.55 -11.81
N ARG A 50 -8.46 8.72 -12.80
CA ARG A 50 -7.53 7.58 -12.66
C ARG A 50 -6.10 7.99 -12.29
N ARG A 51 -5.62 9.14 -12.78
CA ARG A 51 -4.26 9.66 -12.49
C ARG A 51 -3.98 9.77 -10.98
N TYR A 52 -4.99 10.09 -10.17
CA TYR A 52 -4.83 10.22 -8.73
C TYR A 52 -4.66 8.87 -8.03
N LYS A 53 -5.35 7.82 -8.51
CA LYS A 53 -5.10 6.44 -8.07
C LYS A 53 -3.65 6.03 -8.36
N PHE A 54 -3.15 6.38 -9.54
CA PHE A 54 -1.78 6.08 -9.95
C PHE A 54 -0.75 6.77 -9.03
N PHE A 55 -0.93 8.05 -8.71
CA PHE A 55 -0.03 8.75 -7.78
C PHE A 55 -0.10 8.18 -6.35
N ALA A 56 -1.28 7.75 -5.90
CA ALA A 56 -1.41 7.05 -4.61
C ALA A 56 -0.66 5.71 -4.62
N LEU A 57 -0.76 4.92 -5.69
CA LEU A 57 -0.03 3.66 -5.83
C LEU A 57 1.50 3.88 -5.89
N LEU A 58 1.97 4.92 -6.59
CA LEU A 58 3.40 5.24 -6.62
C LEU A 58 3.94 5.62 -5.23
N ALA A 59 3.17 6.40 -4.46
CA ALA A 59 3.54 6.74 -3.09
C ALA A 59 3.54 5.51 -2.17
N TRP A 60 2.53 4.64 -2.32
CA TRP A 60 2.46 3.37 -1.61
C TRP A 60 3.69 2.50 -1.92
N LEU A 61 4.06 2.36 -3.19
CA LEU A 61 5.23 1.61 -3.65
C LEU A 61 6.53 2.15 -3.06
N ALA A 62 6.71 3.47 -3.07
CA ALA A 62 7.92 4.09 -2.53
C ALA A 62 8.09 3.77 -1.03
N VAL A 63 7.02 3.91 -0.25
CA VAL A 63 7.05 3.63 1.19
C VAL A 63 7.26 2.14 1.46
N ILE A 64 6.54 1.25 0.77
CA ILE A 64 6.67 -0.18 1.00
C ILE A 64 8.03 -0.71 0.57
N SER A 65 8.64 -0.14 -0.47
CA SER A 65 10.00 -0.49 -0.89
C SER A 65 11.03 -0.12 0.19
N ILE A 66 10.85 1.03 0.85
CA ILE A 66 11.68 1.42 2.00
C ILE A 66 11.46 0.45 3.17
N ALA A 67 10.21 0.09 3.47
CA ALA A 67 9.89 -0.84 4.55
C ALA A 67 10.43 -2.27 4.32
N GLY A 68 10.51 -2.71 3.06
CA GLY A 68 11.12 -3.97 2.65
C GLY A 68 12.63 -3.91 2.41
N SER A 69 13.27 -2.77 2.68
CA SER A 69 14.72 -2.58 2.55
C SER A 69 15.38 -2.45 3.92
N PHE A 70 16.69 -2.74 3.99
CA PHE A 70 17.44 -2.62 5.23
C PHE A 70 17.49 -1.17 5.73
N GLY A 71 17.04 -0.97 6.97
CA GLY A 71 17.19 0.29 7.68
C GLY A 71 18.58 0.49 8.29
N ALA A 72 18.76 1.57 9.05
CA ALA A 72 20.03 1.88 9.73
C ALA A 72 20.47 0.77 10.70
N GLY A 73 19.51 0.07 11.31
CA GLY A 73 19.75 -1.07 12.21
C GLY A 73 20.00 -2.42 11.50
N GLN A 74 20.07 -2.47 10.17
CA GLN A 74 20.09 -3.73 9.39
C GLN A 74 18.84 -4.60 9.62
N GLU A 75 17.74 -3.98 10.04
CA GLU A 75 16.45 -4.63 10.22
C GLU A 75 15.52 -4.33 9.04
N LEU A 76 14.62 -5.29 8.77
CA LEU A 76 13.54 -5.17 7.79
C LEU A 76 12.23 -5.00 8.53
N LEU A 77 11.46 -3.97 8.18
CA LEU A 77 10.09 -3.82 8.70
C LEU A 77 9.14 -4.81 8.06
N ILE A 78 9.35 -5.12 6.77
CA ILE A 78 8.67 -6.18 6.05
C ILE A 78 9.69 -7.27 5.73
N GLN A 79 9.56 -8.41 6.41
CA GLN A 79 10.47 -9.52 6.26
C GLN A 79 10.13 -10.36 5.01
N GLY A 80 11.07 -11.18 4.56
CA GLY A 80 10.86 -12.12 3.44
C GLY A 80 10.09 -13.38 3.83
N ASP A 81 9.25 -13.32 4.86
CA ASP A 81 8.40 -14.41 5.33
C ASP A 81 7.04 -14.41 4.61
N ASP A 82 6.18 -15.39 4.91
CA ASP A 82 4.89 -15.53 4.19
C ASP A 82 4.02 -14.27 4.28
N PRO A 83 3.79 -13.64 5.46
CA PRO A 83 2.99 -12.42 5.55
C PRO A 83 3.65 -11.22 4.86
N GLY A 84 4.97 -11.06 5.00
CA GLY A 84 5.68 -9.94 4.39
C GLY A 84 5.70 -10.04 2.86
N SER A 85 6.06 -11.21 2.32
CA SER A 85 6.06 -11.47 0.87
C SER A 85 4.65 -11.36 0.27
N ALA A 86 3.60 -11.80 0.97
CA ALA A 86 2.22 -11.62 0.57
C ALA A 86 1.82 -10.13 0.51
N LEU A 87 2.21 -9.32 1.51
CA LEU A 87 1.94 -7.89 1.47
C LEU A 87 2.62 -7.21 0.27
N LEU A 88 3.89 -7.52 0.01
CA LEU A 88 4.63 -6.93 -1.11
C LEU A 88 4.02 -7.31 -2.47
N THR A 89 3.71 -8.60 -2.67
CA THR A 89 3.26 -9.12 -3.96
C THR A 89 1.76 -8.91 -4.17
N ILE A 90 0.92 -9.47 -3.30
CA ILE A 90 -0.54 -9.42 -3.42
C ILE A 90 -1.02 -7.98 -3.16
N GLY A 91 -0.42 -7.26 -2.22
CA GLY A 91 -0.73 -5.85 -1.99
C GLY A 91 -0.45 -4.98 -3.22
N PHE A 92 0.67 -5.22 -3.92
CA PHE A 92 0.97 -4.53 -5.17
C PHE A 92 -0.07 -4.85 -6.26
N VAL A 93 -0.37 -6.13 -6.48
CA VAL A 93 -1.39 -6.57 -7.45
C VAL A 93 -2.75 -5.94 -7.12
N ALA A 94 -3.15 -5.94 -5.85
CA ALA A 94 -4.38 -5.33 -5.39
C ALA A 94 -4.41 -3.81 -5.69
N GLY A 95 -3.30 -3.12 -5.43
CA GLY A 95 -3.14 -1.70 -5.78
C GLY A 95 -3.24 -1.44 -7.28
N VAL A 96 -2.61 -2.27 -8.11
CA VAL A 96 -2.72 -2.20 -9.58
C VAL A 96 -4.17 -2.39 -10.02
N ILE A 97 -4.86 -3.43 -9.55
CA ILE A 97 -6.28 -3.67 -9.86
C ILE A 97 -7.12 -2.45 -9.48
N ALA A 98 -6.89 -1.86 -8.30
CA ALA A 98 -7.61 -0.67 -7.85
C ALA A 98 -7.43 0.54 -8.79
N VAL A 99 -6.21 0.73 -9.34
CA VAL A 99 -5.92 1.78 -10.33
C VAL A 99 -6.67 1.55 -11.63
N PHE A 100 -6.78 0.31 -12.12
CA PHE A 100 -7.47 -0.02 -13.38
C PHE A 100 -8.99 -0.05 -13.23
N ARG A 101 -9.51 -0.28 -12.03
CA ARG A 101 -10.96 -0.19 -11.76
C ARG A 101 -11.47 1.21 -12.09
N ALA A 102 -12.64 1.31 -12.71
CA ALA A 102 -13.29 2.58 -12.99
C ALA A 102 -13.36 3.46 -11.71
N PRO A 103 -13.12 4.78 -11.83
CA PRO A 103 -13.29 5.72 -10.72
C PRO A 103 -14.75 5.80 -10.25
#